data_AF-A0A314UKD5-F1
#
_entry.id   AF-A0A314UKD5-F1
#
_cell.length_a   1.000
_cell.length_b   1.000
_cell.length_c   1.000
_cell.angle_alpha   90.00
_cell.angle_beta   90.00
_cell.angle_gamma   90.00
#
_symmetry.space_group_name_H-M   'P 1'
#
loop_
_entity.id
_entity.type
_entity.pdbx_description
1 polymer ?
#
loop_
_entity_poly.entity_id
_entity_poly.type
_entity_poly.pdbx_seq_one_letter_code
_entity_poly.pdbx_strand_id
1 'polypeptide(L)'
;MAKTKPGKKDLDSYTIKGTTKVVRTGDCVLMRPSDSDKPPYVARVEKIEADHRNNVKVRVRWYYRPEIHRRAKTVPWSQGASAHTIEGKCTVHSFKNYTKLENVGAEDYFCRFEYKASTGGFTPDRVAVYCKCEMPYNPDDLMVQCEGCKDWFHPSCMGMTIEDAKKLEHFCVLTAHLMMMPKDP
;
A
#
# COMPACT_ATOMS: atom_id res chain seq x y z
N MET A 1 -13.39 14.60 -47.17
CA MET A 1 -13.02 15.52 -46.07
C MET A 1 -13.08 14.75 -44.75
N ALA A 2 -11.92 14.43 -44.15
CA ALA A 2 -11.87 13.75 -42.86
C ALA A 2 -12.26 14.74 -41.76
N LYS A 3 -13.35 14.49 -41.05
CA LYS A 3 -13.77 15.27 -39.88
C LYS A 3 -12.74 15.04 -38.77
N THR A 4 -11.88 16.03 -38.52
CA THR A 4 -10.99 16.05 -37.35
C THR A 4 -11.86 16.00 -36.09
N LYS A 5 -11.76 14.90 -35.33
CA LYS A 5 -12.41 14.76 -34.03
C LYS A 5 -11.99 15.98 -33.18
N PRO A 6 -12.93 16.68 -32.53
CA PRO A 6 -12.55 17.81 -31.72
C PRO A 6 -11.59 17.27 -30.64
N GLY A 7 -10.48 17.99 -30.39
CA GLY A 7 -9.32 17.48 -29.66
C GLY A 7 -9.50 17.44 -28.15
N LYS A 8 -9.24 16.29 -27.52
CA LYS A 8 -9.03 16.23 -26.07
C LYS A 8 -7.95 17.23 -25.68
N LYS A 9 -8.17 17.99 -24.60
CA LYS A 9 -7.17 18.94 -24.08
C LYS A 9 -6.45 18.33 -22.89
N ASP A 10 -5.13 18.29 -22.94
CA ASP A 10 -4.31 17.88 -21.80
C ASP A 10 -4.30 19.01 -20.75
N LEU A 11 -4.46 18.63 -19.48
CA LEU A 11 -4.43 19.55 -18.35
C LEU A 11 -3.22 19.27 -17.46
N ASP A 12 -2.58 20.31 -16.95
CA ASP A 12 -1.44 20.17 -16.03
C ASP A 12 -1.86 19.87 -14.60
N SER A 13 -3.09 20.26 -14.22
CA SER A 13 -3.61 20.07 -12.87
C SER A 13 -5.13 20.01 -12.82
N TYR A 14 -5.66 19.39 -11.76
CA TYR A 14 -7.07 19.34 -11.43
C TYR A 14 -7.29 19.63 -9.94
N THR A 15 -8.18 20.56 -9.62
CA THR A 15 -8.58 20.84 -8.24
C THR A 15 -9.74 19.94 -7.84
N ILE A 16 -9.58 19.19 -6.76
CA ILE A 16 -10.63 18.29 -6.25
C ILE A 16 -11.82 19.13 -5.81
N LYS A 17 -13.00 18.85 -6.39
CA LYS A 17 -14.26 19.57 -6.08
C LYS A 17 -14.53 19.57 -4.58
N GLY A 18 -14.84 20.75 -4.03
CA GLY A 18 -15.12 20.91 -2.60
C GLY A 18 -13.88 21.01 -1.70
N THR A 19 -12.67 21.05 -2.27
CA THR A 19 -11.42 21.20 -1.51
C THR A 19 -10.47 22.19 -2.19
N THR A 20 -9.43 22.61 -1.47
CA THR A 20 -8.32 23.40 -2.02
C THR A 20 -7.17 22.53 -2.55
N LYS A 21 -7.33 21.20 -2.55
CA LYS A 21 -6.27 20.26 -2.94
C LYS A 21 -6.15 20.17 -4.46
N VAL A 22 -4.95 20.46 -4.97
CA VAL A 22 -4.61 20.39 -6.40
C VAL A 22 -3.84 19.11 -6.71
N VAL A 23 -4.33 18.36 -7.68
CA VAL A 23 -3.74 17.11 -8.19
C VAL A 23 -3.02 17.40 -9.51
N ARG A 24 -1.80 16.89 -9.66
CA ARG A 24 -0.96 16.99 -10.85
C ARG A 24 -0.57 15.61 -11.35
N THR A 25 -0.07 15.54 -12.57
CA THR A 25 0.56 14.32 -13.11
C THR A 25 1.71 13.88 -12.20
N GLY A 26 1.76 12.59 -11.86
CA GLY A 26 2.73 12.01 -10.92
C GLY A 26 2.23 11.88 -9.48
N ASP A 27 1.21 12.66 -9.08
CA ASP A 27 0.64 12.57 -7.74
C ASP A 27 -0.07 11.22 -7.51
N CYS A 28 -0.06 10.75 -6.26
CA CYS A 28 -0.89 9.64 -5.82
C CYS A 28 -2.19 10.16 -5.19
N VAL A 29 -3.29 9.49 -5.49
CA VAL A 29 -4.65 9.89 -5.11
C VAL A 29 -5.44 8.72 -4.54
N LEU A 30 -6.38 9.06 -3.67
CA LEU A 30 -7.44 8.16 -3.20
C LEU A 30 -8.67 8.35 -4.07
N MET A 31 -9.20 7.25 -4.57
CA MET A 31 -10.36 7.22 -5.45
C MET A 31 -11.49 6.43 -4.80
N ARG A 32 -12.69 6.99 -4.86
CA ARG A 32 -13.89 6.38 -4.31
C ARG A 32 -14.18 5.04 -5.00
N PRO A 33 -14.42 3.96 -4.25
CA PRO A 33 -14.86 2.70 -4.82
C PRO A 33 -16.34 2.75 -5.21
N SER A 34 -16.77 1.86 -6.11
CA SER A 34 -18.19 1.71 -6.45
C SER A 34 -19.01 1.15 -5.29
N ASP A 35 -18.40 0.26 -4.49
CA ASP A 35 -19.00 -0.32 -3.29
C ASP A 35 -18.52 0.45 -2.05
N SER A 36 -19.43 0.98 -1.23
CA SER A 36 -19.10 1.78 -0.04
C SER A 36 -18.36 1.01 1.06
N ASP A 37 -18.48 -0.32 1.06
CA ASP A 37 -17.87 -1.18 2.08
C ASP A 37 -16.38 -1.43 1.82
N LYS A 38 -15.89 -1.06 0.63
CA LYS A 38 -14.48 -1.20 0.27
C LYS A 38 -13.70 0.05 0.65
N PRO A 39 -12.44 -0.09 1.09
CA PRO A 39 -11.60 1.08 1.31
C PRO A 39 -11.31 1.81 -0.01
N PRO A 40 -10.98 3.12 0.03
CA PRO A 40 -10.60 3.87 -1.16
C PRO A 40 -9.48 3.21 -1.96
N TYR A 41 -9.61 3.23 -3.28
CA TYR A 41 -8.59 2.75 -4.18
C TYR A 41 -7.43 3.76 -4.25
N VAL A 42 -6.20 3.26 -4.24
CA VAL A 42 -5.00 4.10 -4.36
C VAL A 42 -4.57 4.08 -5.83
N ALA A 43 -4.24 5.22 -6.42
CA ALA A 43 -3.75 5.29 -7.79
C ALA A 43 -2.73 6.40 -8.01
N ARG A 44 -1.80 6.23 -8.96
CA ARG A 44 -0.91 7.29 -9.43
C ARG A 44 -1.48 7.93 -10.69
N VAL A 45 -1.57 9.25 -10.73
CA VAL A 45 -2.04 9.98 -11.91
C VAL A 45 -0.96 9.98 -12.97
N GLU A 46 -1.25 9.41 -14.14
CA GLU A 46 -0.33 9.41 -15.30
C GLU A 46 -0.65 10.53 -16.29
N LYS A 47 -1.92 10.91 -16.40
CA LYS A 47 -2.36 11.98 -17.31
C LYS A 47 -3.69 12.57 -16.87
N ILE A 48 -3.92 13.85 -17.14
CA ILE A 48 -5.20 14.53 -16.92
C ILE A 48 -5.66 15.08 -18.28
N GLU A 49 -6.87 14.73 -18.70
CA GLU A 49 -7.45 15.14 -19.99
C GLU A 49 -8.86 15.73 -19.76
N ALA A 50 -9.19 16.82 -20.43
CA ALA A 50 -10.55 17.35 -20.52
C ALA A 50 -11.16 17.05 -21.88
N ASP A 51 -12.45 16.68 -21.88
CA ASP A 51 -13.25 16.59 -23.10
C ASP A 51 -13.85 17.96 -23.50
N HIS A 52 -14.53 18.01 -24.65
CA HIS A 52 -15.20 19.22 -25.16
C HIS A 52 -16.30 19.78 -24.28
N ARG A 53 -16.80 18.96 -23.35
CA ARG A 53 -17.83 19.33 -22.39
C ARG A 53 -17.21 19.73 -21.04
N ASN A 54 -15.89 19.95 -21.00
CA ASN A 54 -15.11 20.20 -19.79
C ASN A 54 -15.20 19.09 -18.73
N ASN A 55 -15.57 17.87 -19.11
CA ASN A 55 -15.46 16.73 -18.20
C ASN A 55 -14.00 16.31 -18.12
N VAL A 56 -13.48 16.31 -16.91
CA VAL A 56 -12.09 15.94 -16.64
C VAL A 56 -11.99 14.43 -16.39
N LYS A 57 -11.17 13.76 -17.18
CA LYS A 57 -10.80 12.36 -17.04
C LYS A 57 -9.32 12.27 -16.65
N VAL A 58 -9.01 11.34 -15.76
CA VAL A 58 -7.66 11.04 -15.35
C VAL A 58 -7.29 9.65 -15.84
N ARG A 59 -6.13 9.52 -16.47
CA ARG A 59 -5.50 8.23 -16.72
C ARG A 59 -4.67 7.91 -15.49
N VAL A 60 -4.98 6.80 -14.84
CA VAL A 60 -4.36 6.43 -13.58
C VAL A 60 -3.75 5.04 -13.66
N ARG A 61 -2.64 4.86 -12.95
CA ARG A 61 -2.04 3.55 -12.65
C ARG A 61 -2.51 3.13 -11.27
N TRP A 62 -3.30 2.07 -11.20
CA TRP A 62 -3.87 1.61 -9.94
C TRP A 62 -2.82 0.98 -9.02
N TYR A 63 -3.00 1.13 -7.72
CA TYR A 63 -2.37 0.30 -6.70
C TYR A 63 -3.44 -0.60 -6.05
N TYR A 64 -3.36 -1.90 -6.27
CA TYR A 64 -4.22 -2.95 -5.74
C TYR A 64 -3.84 -3.40 -4.34
N ARG A 65 -4.76 -3.39 -3.38
CA ARG A 65 -4.55 -3.91 -2.02
C ARG A 65 -4.95 -5.41 -1.99
N PRO A 66 -4.03 -6.37 -1.74
CA PRO A 66 -4.42 -7.76 -1.51
C PRO A 66 -5.17 -7.88 -0.18
N GLU A 67 -6.23 -8.69 -0.19
CA GLU A 67 -7.19 -8.80 0.93
C GLU A 67 -6.65 -9.58 2.13
N ILE A 68 -5.64 -10.43 1.93
CA ILE A 68 -5.05 -11.25 3.00
C ILE A 68 -3.84 -10.50 3.57
N HIS A 69 -4.13 -9.54 4.45
CA HIS A 69 -3.18 -8.82 5.31
C HIS A 69 -2.11 -7.95 4.60
N ARG A 70 -2.51 -6.69 4.37
CA ARG A 70 -1.73 -5.43 4.22
C ARG A 70 -1.02 -5.12 2.87
N ARG A 71 -1.52 -4.02 2.26
CA ARG A 71 -0.87 -2.99 1.37
C ARG A 71 -0.69 -3.17 -0.14
N ALA A 72 -0.64 -2.01 -0.80
CA ALA A 72 -0.97 -1.78 -2.19
C ALA A 72 0.17 -2.18 -3.18
N LYS A 73 -0.18 -3.06 -4.12
CA LYS A 73 0.56 -3.59 -5.28
C LYS A 73 0.28 -2.71 -6.50
N THR A 74 1.26 -2.34 -7.32
CA THR A 74 0.96 -1.64 -8.58
C THR A 74 0.26 -2.58 -9.58
N VAL A 75 -0.88 -2.16 -10.13
CA VAL A 75 -1.52 -2.79 -11.31
C VAL A 75 -1.05 -2.04 -12.54
N PRO A 76 -0.64 -2.73 -13.60
CA PRO A 76 0.03 -2.08 -14.71
C PRO A 76 -0.93 -1.56 -15.78
N TRP A 77 -2.21 -1.89 -15.68
CA TRP A 77 -3.18 -1.39 -16.63
C TRP A 77 -3.63 0.01 -16.23
N SER A 78 -3.29 0.99 -17.07
CA SER A 78 -3.77 2.35 -16.92
C SER A 78 -5.21 2.44 -17.43
N GLN A 79 -6.19 2.63 -16.56
CA GLN A 79 -7.57 2.90 -16.97
C GLN A 79 -7.87 4.40 -16.91
N GLY A 80 -8.77 4.86 -17.79
CA GLY A 80 -9.36 6.18 -17.67
C GLY A 80 -10.45 6.16 -16.60
N ALA A 81 -10.33 7.02 -15.60
CA ALA A 81 -11.32 7.25 -14.56
C ALA A 81 -11.79 8.71 -14.57
N SER A 82 -12.97 8.97 -14.03
CA SER A 82 -13.47 10.34 -13.88
C SER A 82 -12.70 11.05 -12.75
N ALA A 83 -12.25 12.29 -12.99
CA ALA A 83 -11.56 13.07 -11.95
C ALA A 83 -12.45 13.39 -10.73
N HIS A 84 -13.78 13.28 -10.88
CA HIS A 84 -14.73 13.46 -9.77
C HIS A 84 -14.71 12.31 -8.75
N THR A 85 -14.12 11.18 -9.09
CA THR A 85 -13.97 10.05 -8.15
C THR A 85 -12.80 10.24 -7.19
N ILE A 86 -11.95 11.25 -7.41
CA ILE A 86 -10.82 11.55 -6.53
C ILE A 86 -11.35 12.19 -5.24
N GLU A 87 -11.06 11.57 -4.11
CA GLU A 87 -11.45 12.05 -2.77
C GLU A 87 -10.33 12.83 -2.10
N GLY A 88 -9.08 12.48 -2.39
CA GLY A 88 -7.92 13.09 -1.74
C GLY A 88 -6.59 12.74 -2.41
N LYS A 89 -5.52 13.35 -1.88
CA LYS A 89 -4.13 13.03 -2.21
C LYS A 89 -3.54 12.16 -1.11
N CYS A 90 -2.78 11.16 -1.52
CA CYS A 90 -2.00 10.30 -0.63
C CYS A 90 -0.55 10.22 -1.08
N THR A 91 0.32 9.67 -0.24
CA THR A 91 1.74 9.47 -0.56
C THR A 91 2.04 7.99 -0.61
N VAL A 92 2.60 7.51 -1.73
CA VAL A 92 3.09 6.13 -1.84
C VAL A 92 4.61 6.15 -1.83
N HIS A 93 5.19 5.76 -0.71
CA HIS A 93 6.63 5.69 -0.48
C HIS A 93 7.23 4.41 -1.06
N SER A 94 8.53 4.43 -1.32
CA SER A 94 9.28 3.18 -1.45
C SER A 94 9.33 2.48 -0.09
N PHE A 95 9.42 1.14 -0.10
CA PHE A 95 9.54 0.36 1.12
C PHE A 95 10.63 0.89 2.08
N LYS A 96 11.81 1.20 1.53
CA LYS A 96 12.97 1.71 2.28
C LYS A 96 12.74 3.08 2.92
N ASN A 97 11.97 3.96 2.28
CA ASN A 97 11.68 5.28 2.82
C ASN A 97 10.58 5.18 3.88
N TYR A 98 9.59 4.33 3.64
CA TYR A 98 8.50 4.11 4.58
C TYR A 98 8.99 3.61 5.94
N THR A 99 9.91 2.63 5.95
CA THR A 99 10.48 2.08 7.20
C THR A 99 11.28 3.10 8.02
N LYS A 100 11.60 4.27 7.44
CA LYS A 100 12.35 5.34 8.10
C LYS A 100 11.48 6.50 8.57
N LEU A 101 10.17 6.46 8.32
CA LEU A 101 9.25 7.48 8.79
C LEU A 101 9.09 7.34 10.31
N GLU A 102 9.29 8.43 11.04
CA GLU A 102 9.06 8.47 12.49
C GLU A 102 7.57 8.38 12.82
N ASN A 103 6.73 9.03 12.01
CA ASN A 103 5.28 9.05 12.16
C ASN A 103 4.61 8.73 10.83
N VAL A 104 3.87 7.63 10.81
CA VAL A 104 3.07 7.20 9.66
C VAL A 104 1.68 7.81 9.78
N GLY A 105 1.28 8.62 8.80
CA GLY A 105 -0.10 9.11 8.69
C GLY A 105 -1.04 8.13 7.98
N ALA A 106 -2.35 8.37 8.09
CA ALA A 106 -3.38 7.57 7.39
C ALA A 106 -3.30 7.65 5.85
N GLU A 107 -2.58 8.66 5.33
CA GLU A 107 -2.37 8.92 3.91
C GLU A 107 -1.02 8.38 3.40
N ASP A 108 -0.21 7.76 4.27
CA ASP A 108 1.10 7.21 3.93
C ASP A 108 1.03 5.72 3.62
N TYR A 109 1.32 5.40 2.37
CA TYR A 109 1.37 4.04 1.85
C TYR A 109 2.80 3.68 1.48
N PHE A 110 3.10 2.39 1.33
CA PHE A 110 4.33 1.96 0.68
C PHE A 110 4.04 1.00 -0.46
N CYS A 111 4.93 1.00 -1.45
CA CYS A 111 5.02 -0.03 -2.46
C CYS A 111 6.36 -0.77 -2.30
N ARG A 112 6.30 -2.10 -2.13
CA ARG A 112 7.49 -2.97 -2.03
C ARG A 112 7.86 -3.62 -3.35
N PHE A 113 6.87 -3.82 -4.22
CA PHE A 113 7.04 -4.56 -5.46
C PHE A 113 6.62 -3.70 -6.64
N GLU A 114 7.46 -3.66 -7.65
CA GLU A 114 7.05 -3.21 -8.97
C GLU A 114 6.54 -4.41 -9.76
N TYR A 115 5.31 -4.34 -10.27
CA TYR A 115 4.76 -5.38 -11.13
C TYR A 115 5.00 -5.03 -12.60
N LYS A 116 5.68 -5.91 -13.32
CA LYS A 116 5.93 -5.79 -14.75
C LYS A 116 4.83 -6.50 -15.53
N ALA A 117 3.86 -5.73 -16.03
CA ALA A 117 2.77 -6.22 -16.89
C ALA A 117 3.22 -7.17 -17.99
N SER A 118 4.31 -6.80 -18.67
CA SER A 118 4.80 -7.48 -19.86
C SER A 118 5.30 -8.89 -19.58
N THR A 119 5.77 -9.15 -18.35
CA THR A 119 6.34 -10.44 -17.96
C THR A 119 5.54 -11.13 -16.87
N GLY A 120 4.49 -10.49 -16.33
CA GLY A 120 3.77 -10.96 -15.15
C GLY A 120 4.62 -11.07 -13.88
N GLY A 121 5.84 -10.51 -13.90
CA GLY A 121 6.84 -10.68 -12.85
C GLY A 121 6.83 -9.54 -11.83
N PHE A 122 7.30 -9.84 -10.63
CA PHE A 122 7.55 -8.85 -9.58
C PHE A 122 9.04 -8.48 -9.56
N THR A 123 9.32 -7.22 -9.24
CA THR A 123 10.68 -6.75 -8.95
C THR A 123 10.71 -6.19 -7.53
N PRO A 124 11.57 -6.71 -6.65
CA PRO A 124 12.44 -7.89 -6.84
C PRO A 124 11.64 -9.19 -6.98
N ASP A 125 12.24 -10.18 -7.64
CA ASP A 125 11.68 -11.51 -7.89
C ASP A 125 11.72 -12.41 -6.65
N ARG A 126 12.61 -12.11 -5.71
CA ARG A 126 12.73 -12.77 -4.40
C ARG A 126 12.70 -11.75 -3.28
N VAL A 127 11.99 -12.07 -2.21
CA VAL A 127 11.96 -11.28 -0.98
C VAL A 127 12.18 -12.19 0.20
N ALA A 128 12.98 -11.72 1.16
CA ALA A 128 13.17 -12.43 2.41
C ALA A 128 11.83 -12.60 3.13
N VAL A 129 11.55 -13.84 3.52
CA VAL A 129 10.40 -14.21 4.33
C VAL A 129 10.86 -14.50 5.74
N TYR A 130 9.98 -14.28 6.69
CA TYR A 130 10.25 -14.43 8.11
C TYR A 130 9.08 -15.14 8.77
N CYS A 131 9.31 -15.59 10.01
CA CYS A 131 8.33 -16.26 10.84
C CYS A 131 7.88 -17.61 10.26
N LYS A 132 7.19 -18.41 11.08
CA LYS A 132 6.60 -19.68 10.63
C LYS A 132 5.48 -19.55 9.59
N CYS A 133 5.01 -18.32 9.32
CA CYS A 133 4.03 -18.06 8.27
C CYS A 133 4.68 -17.83 6.90
N GLU A 134 6.02 -17.77 6.83
CA GLU A 134 6.78 -17.59 5.60
C GLU A 134 6.34 -16.33 4.82
N MET A 135 6.01 -15.27 5.55
CA MET A 135 5.55 -14.01 4.97
C MET A 135 6.69 -12.98 4.93
N PRO A 136 6.76 -12.14 3.88
CA PRO A 136 7.67 -11.01 3.84
C PRO A 136 7.43 -10.03 5.01
N TYR A 137 8.49 -9.51 5.62
CA TYR A 137 8.40 -8.56 6.76
C TYR A 137 7.45 -7.40 6.48
N ASN A 138 6.48 -7.09 7.33
CA ASN A 138 5.64 -5.91 7.16
C ASN A 138 5.92 -4.86 8.26
N PRO A 139 6.29 -3.61 7.90
CA PRO A 139 6.58 -2.54 8.86
C PRO A 139 5.46 -2.16 9.81
N ASP A 140 4.20 -2.48 9.48
CA ASP A 140 3.08 -2.26 10.42
C ASP A 140 2.86 -3.40 11.41
N ASP A 141 3.47 -4.56 11.15
CA ASP A 141 3.34 -5.73 12.00
C ASP A 141 4.53 -5.79 12.95
N LEU A 142 4.26 -5.82 14.26
CA LEU A 142 5.31 -6.02 15.24
C LEU A 142 5.92 -7.41 15.03
N MET A 143 7.24 -7.48 15.03
CA MET A 143 7.99 -8.73 15.05
C MET A 143 9.01 -8.71 16.18
N VAL A 144 9.26 -9.87 16.78
CA VAL A 144 10.28 -10.08 17.80
C VAL A 144 11.37 -11.00 17.26
N GLN A 145 12.64 -10.67 17.54
CA GLN A 145 13.76 -11.49 17.11
C GLN A 145 14.10 -12.54 18.17
N CYS A 146 14.24 -13.78 17.73
CA CYS A 146 14.71 -14.88 18.57
C CYS A 146 16.22 -14.78 18.83
N GLU A 147 16.65 -14.83 20.08
CA GLU A 147 18.07 -14.78 20.43
C GLU A 147 18.83 -16.04 20.02
N GLY A 148 18.16 -17.20 19.95
CA GLY A 148 18.76 -18.46 19.54
C GLY A 148 18.95 -18.58 18.03
N CYS A 149 17.84 -18.62 17.27
CA CYS A 149 17.90 -18.82 15.81
C CYS A 149 18.09 -17.54 15.00
N LYS A 150 18.05 -16.36 15.64
CA LYS A 150 18.17 -15.02 15.01
C LYS A 150 17.08 -14.66 14.00
N ASP A 151 16.06 -15.49 13.86
CA ASP A 151 14.88 -15.26 13.01
C ASP A 151 13.83 -14.39 13.71
N TRP A 152 12.90 -13.83 12.94
CA TRP A 152 11.88 -12.87 13.37
C TRP A 152 10.48 -13.49 13.36
N PHE A 153 9.68 -13.23 14.39
CA PHE A 153 8.37 -13.83 14.54
C PHE A 153 7.29 -12.80 14.88
N HIS A 154 6.10 -12.95 14.29
CA HIS A 154 4.94 -12.19 14.73
C HIS A 154 4.47 -12.72 16.09
N PRO A 155 4.18 -11.86 17.08
CA PRO A 155 3.65 -12.28 18.38
C PRO A 155 2.43 -13.21 18.24
N SER A 156 1.48 -12.85 17.38
CA SER A 156 0.27 -13.65 17.13
C SER A 156 0.58 -15.05 16.58
N CYS A 157 1.58 -15.18 15.69
CA CYS A 157 2.03 -16.49 15.22
C CYS A 157 2.63 -17.32 16.35
N MET A 158 3.24 -16.70 17.35
CA MET A 158 3.81 -17.37 18.52
C MET A 158 2.82 -17.54 19.67
N GLY A 159 1.54 -17.19 19.49
CA GLY A 159 0.52 -17.28 20.53
C GLY A 159 0.66 -16.23 21.63
N MET A 160 1.28 -15.09 21.32
CA MET A 160 1.52 -13.98 22.24
C MET A 160 0.74 -12.74 21.79
N THR A 161 0.36 -11.90 22.76
CA THR A 161 -0.15 -10.55 22.47
C THR A 161 0.99 -9.59 22.16
N ILE A 162 0.66 -8.43 21.60
CA ILE A 162 1.64 -7.36 21.34
C ILE A 162 2.18 -6.81 22.66
N GLU A 163 1.31 -6.70 23.67
CA GLU A 163 1.63 -6.22 25.00
C GLU A 163 2.62 -7.14 25.71
N ASP A 164 2.41 -8.46 25.62
CA ASP A 164 3.33 -9.44 26.20
C ASP A 164 4.68 -9.40 25.49
N ALA A 165 4.67 -9.36 24.16
CA ALA A 165 5.89 -9.26 23.36
C ALA A 165 6.76 -8.05 23.72
N LYS A 166 6.14 -6.90 24.04
CA LYS A 166 6.85 -5.68 24.44
C LYS A 166 7.46 -5.76 25.86
N LYS A 167 6.96 -6.67 26.70
CA LYS A 167 7.45 -6.86 28.08
C LYS A 167 8.56 -7.92 28.17
N LEU A 168 8.83 -8.65 27.09
CA LEU A 168 9.89 -9.66 27.08
C LEU A 168 11.26 -8.99 27.06
N GLU A 169 12.09 -9.33 28.04
CA GLU A 169 13.51 -8.97 28.04
C GLU A 169 14.32 -9.89 27.11
N HIS A 170 13.96 -11.17 27.06
CA HIS A 170 14.61 -12.20 26.25
C HIS A 170 13.56 -13.06 25.54
N PHE A 171 13.75 -13.28 24.24
CA PHE A 171 12.87 -14.13 23.43
C PHE A 171 13.64 -15.25 22.74
N CYS A 172 13.26 -16.50 23.00
CA CYS A 172 13.81 -17.69 22.35
C CYS A 172 12.69 -18.64 21.90
N VAL A 173 12.75 -19.11 20.65
CA VAL A 173 11.72 -20.01 20.07
C VAL A 173 11.74 -21.39 20.74
N LEU A 174 12.92 -21.88 21.16
CA LEU A 174 13.04 -23.13 21.91
C LEU A 174 12.33 -23.05 23.29
N THR A 175 12.17 -21.85 23.85
CA THR A 175 11.43 -21.61 25.10
C THR A 175 9.95 -21.31 24.91
N ALA A 176 9.48 -21.06 23.68
CA ALA A 176 8.05 -20.80 23.43
C ALA A 176 7.16 -22.05 23.63
N HIS A 177 7.75 -23.24 23.68
CA HIS A 177 7.07 -24.46 24.14
C HIS A 177 7.01 -24.58 25.68
N LEU A 178 7.85 -23.82 26.41
CA LEU A 178 8.00 -23.86 27.87
C LEU A 178 7.33 -22.67 28.60
N MET A 179 7.16 -21.51 27.94
CA MET A 179 6.58 -20.31 28.57
C MET A 179 5.05 -20.34 28.74
N MET A 180 4.35 -21.39 28.26
CA MET A 180 2.93 -21.60 28.55
C MET A 180 2.68 -22.39 29.84
N MET A 181 3.72 -22.72 30.62
CA MET A 181 3.48 -23.26 31.95
C MET A 181 3.14 -22.11 32.92
N PRO A 182 1.94 -22.10 33.52
CA PRO A 182 1.64 -21.16 34.59
C PRO A 182 2.70 -21.33 35.68
N LYS A 183 3.23 -20.20 36.18
CA LYS A 183 3.92 -20.19 37.47
C LYS A 183 2.86 -20.43 38.53
N ASP A 184 2.56 -21.69 38.81
CA ASP A 184 1.77 -22.05 39.98
C ASP A 184 2.63 -21.80 41.24
N PRO A 185 2.06 -21.17 42.28
CA PRO A 185 2.65 -21.16 43.62
C PRO A 185 2.53 -22.51 44.33
#